data_AF-A0A6F9B6W3-F1
#
_entry.id   AF-A0A6F9B6W3-F1
#
_cell.length_a   1.000
_cell.length_b   1.000
_cell.length_c   1.000
_cell.angle_alpha   90.00
_cell.angle_beta   90.00
_cell.angle_gamma   90.00
#
_symmetry.space_group_name_H-M   'P 1'
#
loop_
_entity.id
_entity.type
_entity.pdbx_description
1 polymer ?
#
loop_
_entity_poly.entity_id
_entity_poly.type
_entity_poly.pdbx_seq_one_letter_code
_entity_poly.pdbx_strand_id
1 'polypeptide(L)'
;MQSELYVHKREMVTKSQLGFVLWVTLGTLCLQDLLDVYFLFIQFLLGRVEIDKDNNVILLDLEMASMRHGRAFLTRINDNIPKILSSMEQMRGAFPLAAPRFESLILGMVYSAHQAKFQEREEDQEKWGEVLTRLAD
;
A
#
# COMPACT_ATOMS: atom_id res chain seq x y z
N MET A 1 18.31 -38.80 38.70
CA MET A 1 18.55 -39.02 37.26
C MET A 1 17.28 -38.90 36.41
N GLN A 2 16.16 -39.58 36.72
CA GLN A 2 14.92 -39.42 35.93
C GLN A 2 14.23 -38.05 36.09
N SER A 3 14.37 -37.39 37.24
CA SER A 3 13.80 -36.07 37.50
C SER A 3 14.40 -34.97 36.60
N GLU A 4 15.72 -34.98 36.39
CA GLU A 4 16.42 -33.99 35.57
C GLU A 4 16.08 -34.15 34.07
N LEU A 5 15.97 -35.40 33.60
CA LEU A 5 15.57 -35.68 32.22
C LEU A 5 14.12 -35.23 31.94
N TYR A 6 13.23 -35.39 32.92
CA TYR A 6 11.83 -34.95 32.81
C TYR A 6 11.71 -33.43 32.78
N VAL A 7 12.47 -32.72 33.62
CA VAL A 7 12.53 -31.24 33.63
C VAL A 7 13.09 -30.72 32.31
N HIS A 8 14.18 -31.30 31.81
CA HIS A 8 14.80 -30.91 30.55
C HIS A 8 13.86 -31.12 29.35
N LYS A 9 13.09 -32.23 29.32
CA LYS A 9 12.10 -32.48 28.27
C LYS A 9 10.95 -31.48 28.31
N ARG A 10 10.45 -31.13 29.50
CA ARG A 10 9.39 -30.10 29.65
C ARG A 10 9.88 -28.74 29.20
N GLU A 11 11.12 -28.37 29.53
CA GLU A 11 11.72 -27.11 29.14
C GLU A 11 11.92 -27.00 27.61
N MET A 12 12.33 -28.09 26.96
CA MET A 12 12.41 -28.14 25.50
C MET A 12 11.05 -27.97 24.82
N VAL A 13 10.00 -28.59 25.37
CA VAL A 13 8.63 -28.48 24.84
C VAL A 13 8.08 -27.07 25.02
N THR A 14 8.26 -26.44 26.18
CA THR A 14 7.78 -25.07 26.41
C THR A 14 8.54 -24.05 25.58
N LYS A 15 9.87 -24.17 25.42
CA LYS A 15 10.64 -23.29 24.52
C LYS A 15 10.19 -23.41 23.07
N SER A 16 9.93 -24.64 22.59
CA SER A 16 9.42 -24.90 21.24
C SER A 16 8.01 -24.33 21.03
N GLN A 17 7.11 -24.52 22.01
CA GLN A 17 5.77 -23.95 21.96
C GLN A 17 5.78 -22.41 22.00
N LEU A 18 6.64 -21.81 22.82
CA LEU A 18 6.78 -20.35 22.88
C LEU A 18 7.28 -19.79 21.55
N GLY A 19 8.25 -20.45 20.92
CA GLY A 19 8.74 -20.11 19.59
C GLY A 19 7.63 -20.18 18.54
N PHE A 20 6.84 -21.26 18.53
CA PHE A 20 5.71 -21.41 17.61
C PHE A 20 4.66 -20.32 17.79
N VAL A 21 4.25 -20.02 19.03
CA VAL A 21 3.28 -18.95 19.32
C VAL A 21 3.81 -17.59 18.90
N LEU A 22 5.09 -17.30 19.14
CA LEU A 22 5.73 -16.07 18.67
C LEU A 22 5.74 -15.98 17.14
N TRP A 23 6.08 -17.06 16.44
CA TRP A 23 6.04 -17.11 14.98
C TRP A 23 4.63 -16.93 14.42
N VAL A 24 3.63 -17.57 15.01
CA VAL A 24 2.22 -17.41 14.60
C VAL A 24 1.78 -15.96 14.80
N THR A 25 2.05 -15.37 15.97
CA THR A 25 1.66 -13.99 16.26
C THR A 25 2.36 -12.97 15.36
N LEU A 26 3.68 -13.11 15.14
CA LEU A 26 4.41 -12.27 14.18
C LEU A 26 3.92 -12.46 12.74
N GLY A 27 3.61 -13.70 12.36
CA GLY A 27 3.05 -14.02 11.05
C GLY A 27 1.68 -13.38 10.83
N THR A 28 0.79 -13.46 11.83
CA THR A 28 -0.53 -12.82 11.78
C THR A 28 -0.41 -11.30 11.72
N LEU A 29 0.48 -10.69 12.51
CA LEU A 29 0.70 -9.24 12.51
C LEU A 29 1.23 -8.76 11.14
N CYS A 30 2.18 -9.49 10.55
CA CYS A 30 2.70 -9.20 9.21
C CYS A 30 1.61 -9.32 8.13
N LEU A 31 0.74 -10.33 8.25
CA LEU A 31 -0.38 -10.50 7.32
C LEU A 31 -1.39 -9.35 7.44
N GLN A 32 -1.66 -8.88 8.66
CA GLN A 32 -2.53 -7.74 8.92
C GLN A 32 -1.97 -6.46 8.30
N ASP A 33 -0.68 -6.17 8.50
CA ASP A 33 -0.02 -5.00 7.90
C ASP A 33 -0.14 -5.00 6.36
N LEU A 34 0.02 -6.17 5.73
CA LEU A 34 -0.14 -6.32 4.29
C LEU A 34 -1.59 -6.09 3.83
N LEU A 35 -2.56 -6.61 4.58
CA LEU A 35 -3.98 -6.46 4.28
C LEU A 35 -4.45 -5.01 4.41
N ASP A 36 -3.97 -4.28 5.42
CA ASP A 36 -4.28 -2.86 5.62
C ASP A 36 -3.83 -2.02 4.42
N VAL A 37 -2.61 -2.26 3.93
CA VAL A 37 -2.06 -1.59 2.75
C VAL A 37 -2.86 -1.94 1.50
N TYR A 38 -3.18 -3.22 1.30
CA TYR A 38 -4.00 -3.66 0.18
C TYR A 38 -5.40 -3.03 0.18
N PHE A 39 -6.02 -2.92 1.36
CA PHE A 39 -7.33 -2.33 1.52
C PHE A 39 -7.33 -0.82 1.21
N LEU A 40 -6.26 -0.08 1.55
CA LEU A 40 -6.08 1.32 1.16
C LEU A 40 -6.09 1.51 -0.37
N PHE A 41 -5.39 0.66 -1.10
CA PHE A 41 -5.38 0.72 -2.57
C PHE A 41 -6.76 0.47 -3.17
N ILE A 42 -7.51 -0.49 -2.64
CA ILE A 42 -8.88 -0.76 -3.09
C ILE A 42 -9.78 0.43 -2.81
N GLN A 43 -9.73 1.01 -1.61
CA GLN A 43 -10.53 2.19 -1.29
C GLN A 43 -10.28 3.35 -2.25
N PHE A 44 -9.00 3.59 -2.58
CA PHE A 44 -8.63 4.59 -3.56
C PHE A 44 -9.28 4.30 -4.93
N LEU A 45 -9.12 3.09 -5.46
CA LEU A 45 -9.68 2.72 -6.78
C LEU A 45 -11.22 2.70 -6.82
N LEU A 46 -11.86 2.40 -5.70
CA LEU A 46 -13.31 2.46 -5.58
C LEU A 46 -13.86 3.89 -5.49
N GLY A 47 -13.00 4.91 -5.45
CA GLY A 47 -13.41 6.30 -5.28
C GLY A 47 -13.89 6.62 -3.86
N ARG A 48 -13.43 5.85 -2.86
CA ARG A 48 -13.64 6.18 -1.43
C ARG A 48 -12.59 7.17 -0.91
N VAL A 49 -12.06 7.98 -1.82
CA VAL A 49 -11.12 9.05 -1.57
C VAL A 49 -11.69 10.31 -2.21
N GLU A 50 -11.43 11.44 -1.59
CA GLU A 50 -11.70 12.75 -2.17
C GLU A 50 -10.38 13.32 -2.69
N ILE A 51 -10.43 13.97 -3.85
CA ILE A 51 -9.32 14.76 -4.36
C ILE A 51 -9.71 16.22 -4.22
N ASP A 52 -8.96 16.96 -3.41
CA ASP A 52 -9.22 18.38 -3.20
C ASP A 52 -8.81 19.23 -4.41
N LYS A 53 -9.11 20.53 -4.35
CA LYS A 53 -8.74 21.51 -5.38
C LYS A 53 -7.23 21.61 -5.67
N ASP A 54 -6.40 21.18 -4.73
CA ASP A 54 -4.94 21.21 -4.81
C ASP A 54 -4.39 19.84 -5.29
N ASN A 55 -5.28 18.93 -5.71
CA ASN A 55 -5.01 17.55 -6.11
C ASN A 55 -4.45 16.67 -4.99
N ASN A 56 -4.67 17.04 -3.73
CA ASN A 56 -4.36 16.18 -2.59
C ASN A 56 -5.44 15.13 -2.44
N VAL A 57 -4.99 13.91 -2.19
CA VAL A 57 -5.82 12.78 -1.86
C VAL A 57 -6.17 12.86 -0.38
N ILE A 58 -7.45 12.72 -0.08
CA ILE A 58 -8.02 12.65 1.26
C ILE A 58 -8.75 11.31 1.38
N LEU A 59 -8.40 10.51 2.38
CA LEU A 59 -9.16 9.29 2.71
C LEU A 59 -10.43 9.69 3.45
N LEU A 60 -11.59 9.28 2.93
CA LEU A 60 -12.89 9.55 3.56
C LEU A 60 -13.10 8.73 4.85
N ASP A 61 -12.45 7.58 4.92
CA ASP A 61 -12.42 6.76 6.12
C ASP A 61 -11.43 7.35 7.14
N LEU A 62 -11.99 8.02 8.16
CA LEU A 62 -11.22 8.67 9.23
C LEU A 62 -10.42 7.68 10.09
N GLU A 63 -10.96 6.48 10.31
CA GLU A 63 -10.24 5.45 11.08
C GLU A 63 -8.96 5.10 10.32
N MET A 64 -9.09 4.77 9.04
CA MET A 64 -7.95 4.42 8.21
C MET A 64 -6.99 5.57 7.96
N ALA A 65 -7.50 6.79 7.76
CA ALA A 65 -6.67 7.99 7.67
C ALA A 65 -5.84 8.21 8.94
N SER A 66 -6.38 7.82 10.10
CA SER A 66 -5.69 7.91 11.40
C SER A 66 -4.72 6.76 11.67
N MET A 67 -4.78 5.66 10.92
CA MET A 67 -3.84 4.55 11.07
C MET A 67 -2.45 4.92 10.56
N ARG A 68 -1.41 4.26 11.10
CA ARG A 68 -0.02 4.48 10.65
C ARG A 68 0.14 4.27 9.14
N HIS A 69 -0.44 3.19 8.61
CA HIS A 69 -0.39 2.87 7.19
C HIS A 69 -1.15 3.89 6.35
N GLY A 70 -2.32 4.36 6.79
CA GLY A 70 -3.07 5.41 6.08
C GLY A 70 -2.32 6.74 6.02
N ARG A 71 -1.72 7.19 7.14
CA ARG A 71 -0.87 8.39 7.12
C ARG A 71 0.33 8.23 6.19
N ALA A 72 1.03 7.10 6.27
CA ALA A 72 2.17 6.84 5.41
C ALA A 72 1.78 6.80 3.92
N PHE A 73 0.63 6.20 3.60
CA PHE A 73 0.05 6.20 2.26
C PHE A 73 -0.25 7.63 1.79
N LEU A 74 -0.97 8.42 2.59
CA LEU A 74 -1.32 9.81 2.25
C LEU A 74 -0.09 10.69 2.02
N THR A 75 0.91 10.60 2.90
CA THR A 75 2.20 11.28 2.71
C THR A 75 2.85 10.87 1.39
N ARG A 76 2.91 9.57 1.10
CA ARG A 76 3.56 9.10 -0.13
C ARG A 76 2.82 9.53 -1.38
N ILE A 77 1.50 9.39 -1.42
CA ILE A 77 0.72 9.72 -2.60
C ILE A 77 0.65 11.24 -2.83
N ASN A 78 0.60 12.05 -1.79
CA ASN A 78 0.50 13.50 -1.93
C ASN A 78 1.86 14.17 -2.18
N ASP A 79 2.92 13.70 -1.50
CA ASP A 79 4.22 14.38 -1.54
C ASP A 79 5.13 13.82 -2.65
N ASN A 80 5.01 12.53 -2.99
CA ASN A 80 5.97 11.86 -3.87
C ASN A 80 5.40 11.50 -5.25
N ILE A 81 4.10 11.66 -5.48
CA ILE A 81 3.46 11.32 -6.76
C ILE A 81 3.08 12.60 -7.51
N PRO A 82 3.55 12.79 -8.75
CA PRO A 82 3.15 13.93 -9.57
C PRO A 82 1.64 13.97 -9.77
N LYS A 83 1.06 15.17 -9.65
CA LYS A 83 -0.39 15.39 -9.85
C LYS A 83 -0.73 15.97 -11.23
N ILE A 84 0.30 16.37 -11.97
CA ILE A 84 0.21 17.00 -13.28
C ILE A 84 0.48 15.95 -14.35
N LEU A 85 -0.37 15.90 -15.39
CA LEU A 85 -0.32 14.92 -16.48
C LEU A 85 1.10 14.77 -17.07
N SER A 86 1.72 15.88 -17.47
CA SER A 86 3.05 15.88 -18.09
C SER A 86 4.16 15.36 -17.19
N SER A 87 4.03 15.55 -15.87
CA SER A 87 4.99 15.03 -14.90
C SER A 87 4.74 13.55 -14.61
N MET A 88 3.48 13.10 -14.66
CA MET A 88 3.11 11.70 -14.51
C MET A 88 3.60 10.86 -15.71
N GLU A 89 3.51 11.39 -16.93
CA GLU A 89 4.03 10.74 -18.14
C GLU A 89 5.53 10.44 -18.05
N GLN A 90 6.28 11.23 -17.27
CA GLN A 90 7.72 11.06 -17.08
C GLN A 90 8.08 10.01 -16.03
N MET A 91 7.11 9.46 -15.30
CA MET A 91 7.36 8.57 -14.15
C MET A 91 7.79 7.15 -14.55
N ARG A 92 8.24 6.95 -15.80
CA ARG A 92 8.70 5.66 -16.33
C ARG A 92 9.89 5.12 -15.55
N GLY A 93 9.91 3.82 -15.37
CA GLY A 93 11.03 3.10 -14.79
C GLY A 93 11.37 1.85 -15.60
N ALA A 94 12.61 1.78 -16.10
CA ALA A 94 13.11 0.52 -16.67
C ALA A 94 13.24 -0.52 -15.55
N PHE A 95 12.61 -1.68 -15.70
CA PHE A 95 12.74 -2.79 -14.77
C PHE A 95 14.16 -3.37 -14.79
N PRO A 96 14.70 -3.85 -13.65
CA PRO A 96 14.08 -3.87 -12.32
C PRO A 96 14.20 -2.51 -11.60
N LEU A 97 13.10 -2.07 -11.00
CA LEU A 97 13.06 -0.83 -10.22
C LEU A 97 13.47 -1.09 -8.77
N ALA A 98 14.24 -0.17 -8.18
CA ALA A 98 14.44 -0.14 -6.74
C ALA A 98 13.07 -0.01 -6.04
N ALA A 99 12.89 -0.65 -4.88
CA ALA A 99 11.61 -0.72 -4.18
C ALA A 99 10.85 0.64 -4.08
N PRO A 100 11.50 1.78 -3.76
CA PRO A 100 10.82 3.08 -3.73
C PRO A 100 10.27 3.52 -5.10
N ARG A 101 11.00 3.22 -6.18
CA ARG A 101 10.56 3.54 -7.56
C ARG A 101 9.39 2.66 -8.00
N PHE A 102 9.41 1.38 -7.60
CA PHE A 102 8.29 0.47 -7.85
C PHE A 102 7.03 0.93 -7.12
N GLU A 103 7.16 1.30 -5.84
CA GLU A 103 6.04 1.81 -5.04
C GLU A 103 5.46 3.10 -5.62
N SER A 104 6.32 4.04 -6.01
CA SER A 104 5.87 5.26 -6.72
C SER A 104 5.14 4.91 -8.01
N LEU A 105 5.65 3.99 -8.82
CA LEU A 105 5.01 3.58 -10.07
C LEU A 105 3.60 3.03 -9.84
N ILE A 106 3.42 2.14 -8.85
CA ILE A 106 2.10 1.61 -8.48
C ILE A 106 1.16 2.74 -8.03
N LEU A 107 1.62 3.66 -7.18
CA LEU A 107 0.81 4.79 -6.73
C LEU A 107 0.44 5.74 -7.87
N GLY A 108 1.34 5.95 -8.83
CA GLY A 108 1.06 6.72 -10.05
C GLY A 108 0.02 6.06 -10.95
N MET A 109 0.08 4.74 -11.11
CA MET A 109 -0.97 3.98 -11.81
C MET A 109 -2.31 4.12 -11.09
N VAL A 110 -2.34 3.94 -9.77
CA VAL A 110 -3.55 4.04 -8.95
C VAL A 110 -4.18 5.43 -9.06
N TYR A 111 -3.36 6.49 -8.99
CA TYR A 111 -3.81 7.87 -9.20
C TYR A 111 -4.36 8.10 -10.62
N SER A 112 -3.64 7.65 -11.64
CA SER A 112 -4.05 7.81 -13.04
C SER A 112 -5.36 7.06 -13.34
N ALA A 113 -5.53 5.85 -12.78
CA ALA A 113 -6.77 5.08 -12.90
C ALA A 113 -7.96 5.78 -12.25
N HIS A 114 -7.77 6.40 -11.08
CA HIS A 114 -8.82 7.20 -10.44
C HIS A 114 -9.19 8.41 -11.30
N GLN A 115 -8.22 9.18 -11.78
CA GLN A 115 -8.47 10.34 -12.64
C GLN A 115 -9.16 9.93 -13.95
N ALA A 116 -8.74 8.84 -14.58
CA ALA A 116 -9.38 8.31 -15.78
C ALA A 116 -10.86 7.94 -15.58
N LYS A 117 -11.26 7.60 -14.35
CA LYS A 117 -12.64 7.20 -14.02
C LYS A 117 -13.51 8.34 -13.51
N PHE A 118 -12.96 9.25 -12.73
CA PHE A 118 -13.74 10.21 -11.93
C PHE A 118 -13.60 11.68 -12.36
N GLN A 119 -12.75 11.97 -13.35
CA GLN A 119 -12.59 13.33 -13.86
C GLN A 119 -13.85 13.83 -14.57
N GLU A 120 -14.16 15.13 -14.46
CA GLU A 120 -15.40 15.69 -15.00
C GLU A 120 -15.44 15.76 -16.53
N ARG A 121 -14.29 15.99 -17.16
CA ARG A 121 -14.16 16.13 -18.62
C ARG A 121 -13.70 14.82 -19.24
N GLU A 122 -14.45 14.34 -20.23
CA GLU A 122 -14.16 13.12 -20.99
C GLU A 122 -12.77 13.18 -21.66
N GLU A 123 -12.38 14.33 -22.21
CA GLU A 123 -11.03 14.53 -22.79
C GLU A 123 -9.92 14.32 -21.76
N ASP A 124 -10.12 14.75 -20.52
CA ASP A 124 -9.14 14.55 -19.46
C ASP A 124 -9.15 13.09 -19.00
N GLN A 125 -10.32 12.45 -18.93
CA GLN A 125 -10.44 11.01 -18.63
C GLN A 125 -9.62 10.16 -19.61
N GLU A 126 -9.72 10.45 -20.91
CA GLU A 126 -8.98 9.76 -21.96
C GLU A 126 -7.46 9.96 -21.80
N LYS A 127 -7.01 11.20 -21.56
CA LYS A 127 -5.59 11.52 -21.32
C LYS A 127 -5.03 10.77 -20.11
N TRP A 128 -5.78 10.73 -19.00
CA TRP A 128 -5.37 9.97 -17.82
C TRP A 128 -5.40 8.46 -18.05
N GLY A 129 -6.32 7.97 -18.87
CA GLY A 129 -6.36 6.58 -19.33
C GLY A 129 -5.11 6.21 -20.13
N GLU A 130 -4.67 7.09 -21.04
CA GLU A 130 -3.44 6.88 -21.79
C GLU A 130 -2.20 6.85 -20.89
N VAL A 131 -2.13 7.76 -19.91
CA VAL A 131 -1.05 7.76 -18.90
C VAL A 131 -1.03 6.45 -18.13
N LEU A 132 -2.19 5.95 -17.70
CA LEU A 132 -2.29 4.66 -17.01
C LEU A 132 -1.72 3.51 -17.85
N THR A 133 -2.12 3.42 -19.13
CA THR A 133 -1.60 2.38 -20.04
C THR A 133 -0.08 2.47 -20.17
N ARG A 134 0.45 3.67 -20.38
CA ARG A 134 1.90 3.90 -20.51
C ARG A 134 2.71 3.58 -19.25
N LEU A 135 2.11 3.69 -18.07
CA LEU A 135 2.75 3.31 -16.80
C LEU A 135 2.72 1.80 -16.56
N ALA A 136 1.74 1.09 -17.15
CA ALA A 136 1.62 -0.36 -17.08
C ALA A 136 2.50 -1.11 -18.10
N ASP A 137 2.98 -0.40 -19.12
CA ASP A 137 3.89 -0.88 -20.18
C ASP A 137 5.38 -0.84 -19.78
#